data_AF-A0A1H0KYJ4-F1
#
_entry.id   AF-A0A1H0KYJ4-F1
#
_cell.length_a   1.000
_cell.length_b   1.000
_cell.length_c   1.000
_cell.angle_alpha   90.00
_cell.angle_beta   90.00
_cell.angle_gamma   90.00
#
_symmetry.space_group_name_H-M   'P 1'
#
loop_
_entity.id
_entity.type
_entity.pdbx_description
1 polymer ?
#
loop_
_entity_poly.entity_id
_entity_poly.type
_entity_poly.pdbx_seq_one_letter_code
_entity_poly.pdbx_strand_id
1 'polypeptide(L)' 'MSQPKTTYEVGYFVGSLFSASINRILSRSLIRLAPADLRSTEILIGDLPLYSPTR' A
#
# COMPACT_ATOMS: atom_id res chain seq x y z
N MET A 1 6.56 -11.46 26.57
CA MET A 1 5.52 -11.27 25.54
C MET A 1 6.18 -11.54 24.20
N SER A 2 5.76 -12.60 23.49
CA SER A 2 6.31 -12.93 22.16
C SER A 2 5.84 -11.89 21.16
N GLN A 3 6.74 -11.26 20.41
CA GLN A 3 6.33 -10.38 19.32
C GLN A 3 5.56 -11.18 18.26
N PRO A 4 4.51 -10.61 17.63
CA PRO A 4 3.87 -11.26 16.50
C PRO A 4 4.91 -11.42 15.38
N LYS A 5 5.19 -12.67 15.00
CA LYS A 5 6.06 -12.98 13.87
C LYS A 5 5.31 -12.55 12.61
N THR A 6 5.77 -11.50 11.94
CA THR A 6 5.20 -11.07 10.65
C THR A 6 5.49 -12.17 9.62
N THR A 7 4.43 -12.80 9.09
CA THR A 7 4.55 -13.91 8.13
C THR A 7 4.47 -13.41 6.70
N TYR A 8 3.73 -12.32 6.47
CA TYR A 8 3.49 -11.78 5.13
C TYR A 8 3.72 -10.26 5.07
N GLU A 9 4.53 -9.83 4.11
CA GLU A 9 4.70 -8.43 3.74
C GLU A 9 3.96 -8.16 2.43
N VAL A 10 3.04 -7.19 2.44
CA VAL A 10 2.19 -6.86 1.30
C VAL A 10 2.42 -5.41 0.89
N GLY A 11 2.97 -5.22 -0.29
CA GLY A 11 2.99 -3.93 -0.98
C GLY A 11 1.66 -3.69 -1.69
N TYR A 12 1.07 -2.50 -1.55
CA TYR A 12 -0.12 -2.12 -2.30
C TYR A 12 0.03 -0.73 -2.90
N PHE A 13 -0.67 -0.49 -4.00
CA PHE A 13 -0.72 0.83 -4.65
C PHE A 13 -2.13 1.39 -4.55
N VAL A 14 -2.25 2.71 -4.39
CA VAL A 14 -3.51 3.42 -4.62
C VAL A 14 -3.42 4.08 -5.99
N GLY A 15 -4.26 3.65 -6.93
CA GLY A 15 -4.31 4.15 -8.31
C GLY A 15 -4.85 5.58 -8.44
N SER A 16 -4.54 6.46 -7.49
CA SER A 16 -5.00 7.85 -7.43
C SER A 16 -4.01 8.72 -6.66
N LEU A 17 -3.66 9.86 -7.25
CA LEU A 17 -2.82 10.89 -6.63
C LEU A 17 -3.61 11.83 -5.71
N PHE A 18 -4.94 11.78 -5.76
CA PHE A 18 -5.78 12.65 -4.94
C PHE A 18 -5.79 12.16 -3.49
N SER A 19 -5.47 13.07 -2.56
CA SER A 19 -5.36 12.76 -1.14
C SER A 19 -6.68 12.24 -0.52
N ALA A 20 -7.82 12.69 -1.04
CA ALA A 20 -9.16 12.26 -0.62
C ALA A 20 -9.79 11.21 -1.56
N SER A 21 -8.98 10.44 -2.30
CA SER A 21 -9.47 9.33 -3.12
C SER A 21 -10.26 8.30 -2.30
N ILE A 22 -11.40 7.84 -2.83
CA ILE A 22 -12.19 6.75 -2.22
C ILE A 22 -11.39 5.45 -2.12
N ASN A 23 -10.50 5.17 -3.07
CA ASN A 23 -9.62 3.99 -3.04
C ASN A 23 -8.65 4.03 -1.84
N ARG A 24 -8.24 5.23 -1.42
CA ARG A 24 -7.41 5.42 -0.23
C ARG A 24 -8.19 5.18 1.06
N ILE A 25 -9.46 5.58 1.08
CA ILE A 25 -10.37 5.26 2.20
C ILE A 25 -10.55 3.74 2.30
N LEU A 26 -10.86 3.08 1.18
CA LEU A 26 -11.01 1.62 1.11
C LEU A 26 -9.75 0.87 1.56
N SER A 27 -8.59 1.25 1.03
CA SER A 27 -7.30 0.64 1.40
C SER A 27 -7.04 0.69 2.91
N ARG A 28 -7.26 1.85 3.55
CA ARG A 28 -7.12 1.98 5.01
C ARG A 28 -8.09 1.10 5.78
N SER A 29 -9.31 0.92 5.30
CA SER A 29 -10.29 0.02 5.91
C SER A 29 -9.85 -1.45 5.81
N LEU A 30 -9.31 -1.87 4.67
CA LEU A 30 -8.80 -3.24 4.48
C LEU A 30 -7.60 -3.54 5.38
N ILE A 31 -6.66 -2.58 5.53
CA ILE A 31 -5.50 -2.73 6.42
C ILE A 31 -5.95 -2.89 7.88
N ARG A 32 -7.01 -2.20 8.31
CA ARG A 32 -7.57 -2.36 9.67
C ARG A 32 -8.19 -3.72 9.92
N LEU A 33 -8.67 -4.39 8.87
CA LEU A 33 -9.25 -5.73 8.94
C LEU A 33 -8.22 -6.84 8.71
N ALA A 34 -6.96 -6.47 8.40
CA ALA A 34 -5.93 -7.43 8.10
C ALA A 34 -5.53 -8.24 9.36
N PRO A 35 -5.13 -9.51 9.18
CA PRO A 35 -4.54 -10.31 10.25
C PRO A 35 -3.30 -9.66 10.88
N ALA A 36 -3.03 -9.95 12.16
CA ALA A 36 -1.92 -9.35 12.91
C ALA A 36 -0.52 -9.77 12.41
N ASP A 37 -0.43 -10.86 11.65
CA ASP A 37 0.80 -11.38 11.04
C ASP A 37 1.04 -10.85 9.61
N LEU A 38 0.17 -9.96 9.12
CA LEU A 38 0.29 -9.28 7.83
C LEU A 38 0.73 -7.82 8.02
N ARG A 39 1.83 -7.44 7.38
CA ARG A 39 2.32 -6.06 7.34
C ARG A 39 2.08 -5.45 5.97
N SER A 40 1.26 -4.39 5.92
CA SER A 40 0.98 -3.65 4.68
C SER A 40 1.84 -2.40 4.55
N THR A 41 2.36 -2.14 3.34
CA THR A 41 3.09 -0.91 3.00
C THR A 41 2.54 -0.33 1.70
N GLU A 42 2.20 0.95 1.71
CA GLU A 42 1.84 1.64 0.47
C GLU A 42 3.08 1.88 -0.39
N ILE A 43 2.99 1.54 -1.66
CA ILE A 43 3.98 1.89 -2.67
C ILE A 43 3.44 3.12 -3.40
N LEU A 44 4.14 4.25 -3.24
CA LEU A 44 3.75 5.53 -3.82
C LEU A 44 4.00 5.52 -5.33
N ILE A 45 3.04 6.03 -6.09
CA ILE A 45 3.14 6.17 -7.56
C ILE A 45 3.33 7.61 -8.03
N GLY A 46 3.31 8.59 -7.11
CA GLY A 46 3.25 10.02 -7.46
C GLY A 46 4.51 10.55 -8.14
N ASP A 47 5.67 10.07 -7.73
CA ASP A 47 6.97 10.55 -8.22
C ASP A 47 7.57 9.63 -9.29
N LEU A 48 6.81 8.64 -9.78
CA LEU A 48 7.30 7.75 -10.82
C LEU A 48 7.42 8.52 -12.14
N PRO A 49 8.57 8.43 -12.82
CA PRO A 49 8.71 9.07 -14.12
C PRO A 49 7.74 8.44 -15.11
N LEU A 50 7.31 9.24 -16.08
CA LEU A 50 6.64 8.68 -17.25
C LEU A 50 7.61 7.73 -17.95
N TYR A 51 7.12 6.53 -18.27
CA TYR A 51 7.90 5.54 -18.99
C TYR A 51 8.36 6.11 -20.34
N SER A 52 9.67 6.03 -20.60
CA SER A 52 10.28 6.52 -21.84
C SER A 52 11.29 5.49 -22.36
N PRO A 53 10.92 4.64 -23.35
CA PRO A 53 11.71 3.50 -23.78
C PRO A 53 12.94 3.85 -24.66
N THR A 54 13.08 5.10 -25.12
CA THR A 54 14.06 5.51 -26.14
C THR A 54 14.99 6.62 -25.66
N ARG A 55 15.59 6.45 -24.48
CA ARG A 55 16.83 7.18 -24.19
C ARG A 55 18.02 6.44 -24.79
#